data_AF-A0AAW5EWF7-F1
#
_entry.id   AF-A0AAW5EWF7-F1
#
_cell.length_a   1.000
_cell.length_b   1.000
_cell.length_c   1.000
_cell.angle_alpha   90.00
_cell.angle_beta   90.00
_cell.angle_gamma   90.00
#
_symmetry.space_group_name_H-M   'P 1'
#
loop_
_entity.id
_entity.type
_entity.pdbx_description
1 polymer ?
#
loop_
_entity_poly.entity_id
_entity_poly.type
_entity_poly.pdbx_seq_one_letter_code
_entity_poly.pdbx_strand_id
1 'polypeptide(L)'
;SMERALQSAREQLHEIQTASTETFTRVQEQVGTEITKLNATTEAAHARIAQYEAIAAKQQTITISRMVDAIVKDLRTQVYHRIREQLPTQEVKFYREARWHAYTRLVMGGVILVVLGSALTMAATWPQFRRGGYCTSHTYINPNTSRAWCDLDDDTPRS
;
A
#
# COMPACT_ATOMS: atom_id res chain seq x y z
N SER A 1 94.66 -19.49 60.74
CA SER A 1 93.78 -18.44 60.18
C SER A 1 92.80 -18.97 59.12
N MET A 2 93.06 -20.13 58.51
CA MET A 2 92.22 -20.73 57.45
C MET A 2 90.88 -21.31 57.96
N GLU A 3 90.83 -21.94 59.14
CA GLU A 3 89.61 -22.58 59.65
C GLU A 3 88.49 -21.59 60.01
N ARG A 4 88.85 -20.41 60.55
CA ARG A 4 87.86 -19.34 60.83
C ARG A 4 87.27 -18.75 59.54
N ALA A 5 88.07 -18.67 58.48
CA ALA A 5 87.58 -18.21 57.18
C ALA A 5 86.60 -19.23 56.56
N LEU A 6 86.83 -20.52 56.80
CA LEU A 6 85.99 -21.61 56.29
C LEU A 6 84.66 -21.73 57.07
N GLN A 7 84.68 -21.49 58.39
CA GLN A 7 83.45 -21.39 59.19
C GLN A 7 82.63 -20.15 58.82
N SER A 8 83.27 -18.99 58.68
CA SER A 8 82.58 -17.76 58.25
C SER A 8 81.98 -17.90 56.85
N ALA A 9 82.67 -18.57 55.92
CA ALA A 9 82.12 -18.85 54.59
C ALA A 9 80.90 -19.79 54.65
N ARG A 10 80.87 -20.77 55.55
CA ARG A 10 79.70 -21.66 55.72
C ARG A 10 78.50 -20.96 56.33
N GLU A 11 78.71 -20.09 57.32
CA GLU A 11 77.64 -19.28 57.90
C GLU A 11 77.04 -18.33 56.87
N GLN A 12 77.89 -17.65 56.09
CA GLN A 12 77.40 -16.81 54.99
C GLN A 12 76.63 -17.61 53.94
N LEU A 13 77.07 -18.82 53.60
CA LEU A 13 76.35 -19.69 52.67
C LEU A 13 75.00 -20.12 53.22
N HIS A 14 74.91 -20.42 54.52
CA HIS A 14 73.65 -20.75 55.19
C HIS A 14 72.71 -19.55 55.26
N GLU A 15 73.20 -18.36 55.60
CA GLU A 15 72.40 -17.13 55.63
C GLU A 15 71.89 -16.74 54.24
N ILE A 16 72.72 -16.89 53.20
CA ILE A 16 72.32 -16.65 51.82
C ILE A 16 71.26 -17.68 51.40
N GLN A 17 71.42 -18.95 51.79
CA GLN A 17 70.47 -19.99 51.46
C GLN A 17 69.12 -19.76 52.15
N THR A 18 69.11 -19.45 53.45
CA THR A 18 67.87 -19.14 54.17
C THR A 18 67.19 -17.87 53.65
N ALA A 19 67.95 -16.79 53.41
CA ALA A 19 67.43 -15.57 52.81
C ALA A 19 66.86 -15.82 51.40
N SER A 20 67.50 -16.68 50.60
CA SER A 20 66.97 -17.06 49.28
C SER A 20 65.65 -17.86 49.39
N THR A 21 65.53 -18.74 50.39
CA THR A 21 64.29 -19.51 50.58
C THR A 21 63.15 -18.62 51.05
N GLU A 22 63.40 -17.65 51.93
CA GLU A 22 62.38 -16.71 52.41
C GLU A 22 61.95 -15.72 51.32
N THR A 23 62.87 -15.28 50.47
CA THR A 23 62.53 -14.43 49.33
C THR A 23 61.74 -15.22 48.29
N PHE A 24 62.07 -16.49 48.04
CA PHE A 24 61.31 -17.34 47.13
C PHE A 24 59.88 -17.60 47.63
N THR A 25 59.70 -17.90 48.92
CA THR A 25 58.35 -18.12 49.48
C THR A 25 57.50 -16.85 49.43
N ARG A 26 58.08 -15.68 49.72
CA ARG A 26 57.40 -14.38 49.55
C ARG A 26 57.00 -14.09 48.13
N VAL A 27 57.88 -14.36 47.16
CA VAL A 27 57.59 -14.17 45.73
C VAL A 27 56.49 -15.13 45.29
N GLN A 28 56.51 -16.39 45.74
CA GLN A 28 55.47 -17.36 45.44
C GLN A 28 54.10 -16.95 46.00
N GLU A 29 54.07 -16.42 47.22
CA GLU A 29 52.85 -15.92 47.84
C GLU A 29 52.32 -14.66 47.13
N GLN A 30 53.20 -13.70 46.79
CA GLN A 30 52.83 -12.54 45.98
C GLN A 30 52.24 -12.95 44.64
N VAL A 31 52.89 -13.85 43.90
CA VAL A 31 52.39 -14.36 42.61
C VAL A 31 51.05 -15.07 42.78
N GLY A 32 50.85 -15.87 43.83
CA GLY A 32 49.55 -16.49 44.12
C GLY A 32 48.43 -15.47 44.38
N THR A 33 48.74 -14.40 45.12
CA THR A 33 47.78 -13.31 45.38
C THR A 33 47.50 -12.45 44.15
N GLU A 34 48.48 -12.27 43.26
CA GLU A 34 48.27 -11.55 42.01
C GLU A 34 47.49 -12.37 40.99
N ILE A 35 47.74 -13.67 40.89
CA ILE A 35 46.96 -14.57 40.03
C ILE A 35 45.50 -14.60 40.47
N THR A 36 45.22 -14.68 41.78
CA THR A 36 43.84 -14.67 42.28
C THR A 36 43.13 -13.34 42.02
N LYS A 37 43.85 -12.21 42.18
CA LYS A 37 43.33 -10.89 41.81
C LYS A 37 43.07 -10.77 40.31
N LEU A 38 44.00 -11.23 39.47
CA LEU A 38 43.84 -11.24 38.01
C LEU A 38 42.66 -12.10 37.59
N ASN A 39 42.47 -13.27 38.21
CA ASN A 39 41.36 -14.15 37.87
C ASN A 39 40.01 -13.54 38.27
N ALA A 40 39.95 -12.83 39.39
CA ALA A 40 38.76 -12.09 39.80
C ALA A 40 38.47 -10.89 38.88
N THR A 41 39.50 -10.19 38.39
CA THR A 41 39.32 -9.07 37.47
C THR A 41 38.98 -9.52 36.04
N THR A 42 39.52 -10.64 35.57
CA THR A 42 39.13 -11.24 34.28
C THR A 42 37.69 -11.75 34.32
N GLU A 43 37.27 -12.42 35.40
CA GLU A 43 35.89 -12.87 35.57
C GLU A 43 34.91 -11.67 35.63
N ALA A 44 35.27 -10.61 36.35
CA ALA A 44 34.49 -9.37 36.38
C ALA A 44 34.45 -8.67 35.01
N ALA A 45 35.54 -8.72 34.23
CA ALA A 45 35.59 -8.17 32.87
C ALA A 45 34.70 -8.99 31.91
N HIS A 46 34.75 -10.32 31.98
CA HIS A 46 33.89 -11.20 31.19
C HIS A 46 32.40 -11.00 31.52
N ALA A 47 32.06 -10.85 32.80
CA ALA A 47 30.69 -10.55 33.23
C ALA A 47 30.19 -9.20 32.67
N ARG A 48 31.06 -8.18 32.64
CA ARG A 48 30.72 -6.88 32.05
C ARG A 48 30.59 -6.97 30.52
N ILE A 49 31.47 -7.69 29.83
CA ILE A 49 31.39 -7.87 28.38
C ILE A 49 30.07 -8.56 27.99
N ALA A 50 29.67 -9.62 28.69
CA ALA A 50 28.40 -10.29 28.46
C ALA A 50 27.19 -9.36 28.69
N GLN A 51 27.26 -8.47 29.68
CA GLN A 51 26.23 -7.44 29.89
C GLN A 51 26.21 -6.41 28.76
N TYR A 52 27.36 -5.94 28.29
CA TYR A 52 27.44 -4.99 27.18
C TYR A 52 26.93 -5.59 25.86
N GLU A 53 27.20 -6.87 25.59
CA GLU A 53 26.65 -7.57 24.42
C GLU A 53 25.11 -7.67 24.48
N ALA A 54 24.56 -8.00 25.65
CA ALA A 54 23.11 -8.05 25.85
C ALA A 54 22.42 -6.68 25.71
N ILE A 55 23.10 -5.60 26.13
CA ILE A 55 22.60 -4.23 26.01
C ILE A 55 22.72 -3.74 24.56
N ALA A 56 23.83 -4.02 23.87
CA ALA A 56 24.05 -3.65 22.48
C ALA A 56 23.00 -4.28 21.55
N ALA A 57 22.67 -5.57 21.75
CA ALA A 57 21.62 -6.25 21.01
C ALA A 57 20.24 -5.61 21.23
N LYS A 58 19.92 -5.19 22.47
CA LYS A 58 18.67 -4.49 22.79
C LYS A 58 18.62 -3.08 22.21
N GLN A 59 19.74 -2.37 22.15
CA GLN A 59 19.80 -1.04 21.55
C GLN A 59 19.63 -1.07 20.04
N GLN A 60 20.16 -2.09 19.35
CA GLN A 60 19.93 -2.25 17.91
C GLN A 60 18.45 -2.45 17.60
N THR A 61 17.73 -3.28 18.34
CA THR A 61 16.30 -3.56 18.06
C THR A 61 15.40 -2.35 18.34
N ILE A 62 15.65 -1.61 19.42
CA ILE A 62 14.88 -0.40 19.76
C ILE A 62 15.11 0.70 18.70
N THR A 63 16.36 0.86 18.24
CA THR A 63 16.70 1.90 17.25
C THR A 63 16.10 1.56 15.89
N ILE A 64 16.16 0.29 15.48
CA ILE A 64 15.54 -0.19 14.24
C ILE A 64 14.02 -0.03 14.31
N SER A 65 13.38 -0.39 15.42
CA SER A 65 11.93 -0.24 15.58
C SER A 65 11.48 1.22 15.44
N ARG A 66 12.23 2.18 16.03
CA ARG A 66 11.92 3.61 15.88
C ARG A 66 12.14 4.12 14.46
N MET A 67 13.17 3.63 13.76
CA MET A 67 13.39 3.99 12.35
C MET A 67 12.27 3.44 11.46
N VAL A 68 11.85 2.18 11.67
CA VAL A 68 10.75 1.58 10.92
C VAL A 68 9.44 2.33 11.19
N ASP A 69 9.15 2.70 12.43
CA ASP A 69 7.93 3.42 12.76
C ASP A 69 7.92 4.85 12.18
N ALA A 70 9.08 5.52 12.17
CA ALA A 70 9.27 6.81 11.50
C ALA A 70 9.11 6.69 9.97
N ILE A 71 9.69 5.66 9.35
CA ILE A 71 9.59 5.40 7.91
C ILE A 71 8.15 5.04 7.53
N VAL A 72 7.47 4.20 8.30
CA VAL A 72 6.06 3.80 8.07
C VAL A 72 5.15 5.00 8.23
N LYS A 73 5.39 5.85 9.23
CA LYS A 73 4.63 7.09 9.42
C LYS A 73 4.83 8.05 8.26
N ASP A 74 6.07 8.24 7.81
CA ASP A 74 6.41 9.12 6.69
C ASP A 74 5.86 8.59 5.35
N LEU A 75 5.98 7.27 5.10
CA LEU A 75 5.35 6.60 3.95
C LEU A 75 3.84 6.75 3.99
N ARG A 76 3.20 6.57 5.16
CA ARG A 76 1.74 6.72 5.29
C ARG A 76 1.32 8.15 4.96
N THR A 77 2.05 9.17 5.42
CA THR A 77 1.75 10.57 5.07
C THR A 77 1.99 10.87 3.60
N GLN A 78 3.09 10.41 3.01
CA GLN A 78 3.38 10.61 1.58
C GLN A 78 2.37 9.87 0.69
N VAL A 79 2.02 8.63 1.03
CA VAL A 79 0.99 7.86 0.33
C VAL A 79 -0.37 8.52 0.52
N TYR A 80 -0.71 9.01 1.71
CA TYR A 80 -1.96 9.73 1.94
C TYR A 80 -2.03 11.02 1.12
N HIS A 81 -0.95 11.81 1.04
CA HIS A 81 -0.90 13.02 0.22
C HIS A 81 -0.98 12.68 -1.28
N ARG A 82 -0.26 11.66 -1.75
CA ARG A 82 -0.27 11.24 -3.16
C ARG A 82 -1.61 10.65 -3.57
N ILE A 83 -2.26 9.86 -2.71
CA ILE A 83 -3.63 9.37 -2.89
C ILE A 83 -4.61 10.55 -2.89
N ARG A 84 -4.49 11.49 -1.95
CA ARG A 84 -5.36 12.67 -1.84
C ARG A 84 -5.20 13.64 -3.01
N GLU A 85 -4.03 13.76 -3.62
CA GLU A 85 -3.83 14.56 -4.84
C GLU A 85 -4.35 13.85 -6.10
N GLN A 86 -4.31 12.52 -6.15
CA GLN A 86 -4.80 11.75 -7.30
C GLN A 86 -6.31 11.46 -7.28
N LEU A 87 -6.96 11.41 -6.11
CA LEU A 87 -8.41 11.20 -6.02
C LEU A 87 -9.27 12.29 -6.72
N PRO A 88 -9.04 13.61 -6.54
CA PRO A 88 -10.01 14.61 -7.01
C PRO A 88 -9.98 14.86 -8.52
N THR A 89 -8.93 14.45 -9.24
CA THR A 89 -8.80 14.73 -10.69
C THR A 89 -9.43 13.66 -11.58
N GLN A 90 -9.44 12.40 -11.13
CA GLN A 90 -10.02 11.27 -11.87
C GLN A 90 -11.50 11.09 -11.58
N GLU A 91 -11.94 11.28 -10.33
CA GLU A 91 -13.35 11.08 -9.96
C GLU A 91 -14.27 12.08 -10.66
N VAL A 92 -13.95 13.37 -10.66
CA VAL A 92 -14.84 14.39 -11.25
C VAL A 92 -14.98 14.22 -12.77
N LYS A 93 -13.91 13.84 -13.47
CA LYS A 93 -13.96 13.58 -14.93
C LYS A 93 -14.72 12.30 -15.23
N PHE A 94 -14.45 11.22 -14.50
CA PHE A 94 -15.15 9.94 -14.67
C PHE A 94 -16.65 10.06 -14.36
N TYR A 95 -17.02 10.73 -13.26
CA TYR A 95 -18.43 10.96 -12.91
C TYR A 95 -19.15 11.89 -13.89
N ARG A 96 -18.44 12.82 -14.55
CA ARG A 96 -19.01 13.69 -15.58
C ARG A 96 -19.24 12.92 -16.87
N GLU A 97 -18.27 12.15 -17.34
CA GLU A 97 -18.39 11.34 -18.56
C GLU A 97 -19.42 10.22 -18.42
N ALA A 98 -19.47 9.54 -17.27
CA ALA A 98 -20.45 8.49 -17.01
C ALA A 98 -21.90 9.01 -17.04
N ARG A 99 -22.15 10.20 -16.48
CA ARG A 99 -23.48 10.84 -16.56
C ARG A 99 -23.86 11.19 -18.00
N TRP A 100 -22.93 11.71 -18.80
CA TRP A 100 -23.20 12.04 -20.21
C TRP A 100 -23.57 10.82 -21.04
N HIS A 101 -22.94 9.67 -20.80
CA HIS A 101 -23.30 8.42 -21.49
C HIS A 101 -24.69 7.91 -21.09
N ALA A 102 -25.09 8.04 -19.83
CA ALA A 102 -26.42 7.67 -19.39
C ALA A 102 -27.51 8.59 -20.00
N TYR A 103 -27.28 9.91 -19.99
CA TYR A 103 -28.22 10.86 -20.59
C TYR A 103 -28.35 10.68 -22.10
N THR A 104 -27.24 10.49 -22.81
CA THR A 104 -27.26 10.27 -24.26
C THR A 104 -27.99 8.98 -24.63
N ARG A 105 -27.83 7.89 -23.87
CA ARG A 105 -28.62 6.66 -24.08
C ARG A 105 -30.12 6.87 -23.86
N LEU A 106 -30.51 7.59 -22.81
CA LEU A 106 -31.91 7.89 -22.54
C LEU A 106 -32.52 8.77 -23.64
N VAL A 107 -31.81 9.81 -24.08
CA VAL A 107 -32.25 10.69 -25.16
C VAL A 107 -32.36 9.91 -26.48
N MET A 108 -31.37 9.10 -26.83
CA MET A 108 -31.42 8.27 -28.03
C MET A 108 -32.58 7.27 -27.99
N GLY A 109 -32.81 6.62 -26.84
CA GLY A 109 -33.96 5.74 -26.66
C GLY A 109 -35.30 6.48 -26.83
N GLY A 110 -35.42 7.68 -26.27
CA GLY A 110 -36.60 8.53 -26.43
C GLY A 110 -36.85 8.94 -27.89
N VAL A 111 -35.80 9.34 -28.61
CA VAL A 111 -35.89 9.70 -30.03
C VAL A 111 -36.33 8.49 -30.86
N ILE A 112 -35.74 7.31 -30.61
CA ILE A 112 -36.12 6.07 -31.31
C ILE A 112 -37.59 5.75 -31.08
N LEU A 113 -38.08 5.86 -29.84
CA LEU A 113 -39.49 5.62 -29.52
C LEU A 113 -40.42 6.60 -30.22
N VAL A 114 -40.08 7.88 -30.28
CA VAL A 114 -40.88 8.89 -30.99
C VAL A 114 -40.92 8.62 -32.49
N VAL A 115 -39.78 8.29 -33.10
CA VAL A 115 -39.70 7.98 -34.54
C VAL A 115 -40.46 6.69 -34.88
N LEU A 116 -40.33 5.64 -34.06
CA LEU A 116 -41.11 4.41 -34.24
C LEU A 116 -42.61 4.67 -34.05
N GLY A 117 -42.98 5.44 -33.03
CA GLY A 117 -44.37 5.81 -32.78
C GLY A 117 -44.98 6.59 -33.95
N SER A 118 -44.27 7.59 -34.47
CA SER A 118 -44.73 8.36 -35.62
C SER A 118 -44.84 7.51 -36.88
N ALA A 119 -43.83 6.69 -37.18
CA ALA A 119 -43.85 5.77 -38.32
C ALA A 119 -45.02 4.77 -38.24
N LEU A 120 -45.28 4.19 -37.06
CA LEU A 120 -46.41 3.30 -36.83
C LEU A 120 -47.75 4.01 -37.03
N THR A 121 -47.92 5.23 -36.50
CA THR A 121 -49.14 6.01 -36.72
C THR A 121 -49.34 6.37 -38.19
N MET A 122 -48.27 6.73 -38.91
CA MET A 122 -48.35 7.01 -40.34
C MET A 122 -48.69 5.76 -41.15
N ALA A 123 -48.12 4.60 -40.83
CA ALA A 123 -48.45 3.35 -41.48
C ALA A 123 -49.92 2.95 -41.24
N ALA A 124 -50.41 3.10 -40.01
CA ALA A 124 -51.80 2.78 -39.65
C ALA A 124 -52.81 3.71 -40.35
N THR A 125 -52.48 4.99 -40.51
CA THR A 125 -53.35 6.00 -41.15
C THR A 125 -53.13 6.12 -42.65
N TRP A 126 -52.11 5.46 -43.21
CA TRP A 126 -51.78 5.47 -44.64
C TRP A 126 -52.96 5.15 -45.56
N PRO A 127 -53.80 4.13 -45.27
CA PRO A 127 -54.97 3.83 -46.11
C PRO A 127 -55.98 4.98 -46.11
N GLN A 128 -56.16 5.66 -44.97
CA GLN A 128 -57.08 6.80 -44.85
C GLN A 128 -56.56 8.02 -45.61
N PHE A 129 -55.25 8.29 -45.54
CA PHE A 129 -54.63 9.37 -46.31
C PHE A 129 -54.72 9.14 -47.82
N ARG A 130 -54.46 7.89 -48.28
CA ARG A 130 -54.62 7.55 -49.71
C ARG A 130 -56.07 7.72 -50.18
N ARG A 131 -57.04 7.28 -49.39
CA ARG A 131 -58.47 7.46 -49.68
C ARG A 131 -58.86 8.93 -49.71
N GLY A 132 -58.38 9.73 -48.76
CA GLY A 132 -58.58 11.17 -48.73
C GLY A 132 -58.02 11.85 -50.00
N GLY A 133 -56.77 11.52 -50.37
CA GLY A 133 -56.14 12.03 -51.60
C GLY A 133 -56.91 11.65 -52.87
N TYR A 134 -57.33 10.39 -52.99
CA TYR A 134 -58.15 9.94 -54.11
C TYR A 134 -59.48 10.71 -54.19
N CYS A 135 -60.15 10.90 -53.06
CA CYS A 135 -61.41 11.64 -53.06
C CYS A 135 -61.23 13.14 -53.33
N THR A 136 -60.07 13.74 -53.05
CA THR A 136 -59.84 15.14 -53.48
C THR A 136 -59.80 15.30 -54.99
N SER A 137 -59.37 14.29 -55.75
CA SER A 137 -59.31 14.35 -57.22
C SER A 137 -60.54 13.75 -57.92
N HIS A 138 -61.33 12.92 -57.23
CA HIS A 138 -62.48 12.20 -57.80
C HIS A 138 -63.79 12.47 -57.03
N THR A 139 -64.05 13.74 -56.72
CA THR A 139 -65.32 14.17 -56.14
C THR A 139 -66.37 14.43 -57.22
N TYR A 140 -67.55 13.82 -57.05
CA TYR A 140 -68.73 14.10 -57.84
C TYR A 140 -69.67 14.97 -57.01
N ILE A 141 -70.11 16.09 -57.59
CA ILE A 141 -71.08 16.98 -56.94
C ILE A 141 -72.44 16.72 -57.56
N ASN A 142 -73.40 16.28 -56.76
CA ASN A 142 -74.77 16.10 -57.23
C ASN A 142 -75.42 17.48 -57.44
N PRO A 143 -75.82 17.86 -58.67
CA PRO A 143 -76.31 19.19 -58.98
C PRO A 143 -77.66 19.51 -58.30
N ASN A 144 -78.42 18.50 -57.92
CA ASN A 144 -79.76 18.68 -57.33
C ASN A 144 -79.76 18.76 -55.81
N THR A 145 -78.70 18.27 -55.15
CA THR A 145 -78.63 18.21 -53.68
C THR A 145 -77.42 18.92 -53.10
N SER A 146 -76.51 19.44 -53.94
CA SER A 146 -75.22 20.05 -53.56
C SER A 146 -74.32 19.17 -52.69
N ARG A 147 -74.61 17.86 -52.60
CA ARG A 147 -73.80 16.91 -51.84
C ARG A 147 -72.65 16.43 -52.71
N ALA A 148 -71.45 16.48 -52.16
CA ALA A 148 -70.26 15.88 -52.75
C ALA A 148 -70.13 14.43 -52.25
N TRP A 149 -69.85 13.52 -53.17
CA TRP A 149 -69.58 12.11 -52.87
C TRP A 149 -68.43 11.61 -53.74
N CYS A 150 -67.72 10.62 -53.23
CA CYS A 150 -66.56 10.00 -53.86
C CYS A 150 -66.85 8.51 -53.89
N ASP A 151 -66.77 7.89 -55.07
CA ASP A 151 -66.96 6.46 -55.20
C ASP A 151 -65.66 5.77 -54.80
N LEU A 152 -65.64 5.19 -53.60
CA LEU A 152 -64.55 4.31 -53.20
C LEU A 152 -64.92 2.92 -53.69
N ASP A 153 -64.68 2.66 -54.98
CA ASP A 153 -64.90 1.34 -55.54
C ASP A 153 -64.15 0.28 -54.71
N ASP A 154 -64.78 -0.86 -54.45
CA ASP A 154 -64.30 -1.95 -53.59
C ASP A 154 -63.04 -2.64 -54.17
N ASP A 155 -62.60 -2.21 -55.36
CA ASP A 155 -61.36 -2.57 -56.08
C ASP A 155 -60.13 -1.74 -55.70
N THR A 156 -60.20 -0.93 -54.64
CA THR A 156 -58.96 -0.47 -53.98
C THR A 156 -58.21 -1.71 -53.45
N PRO A 157 -56.97 -2.00 -53.91
CA PRO A 157 -56.31 -3.25 -53.57
C PRO A 157 -56.20 -3.38 -52.05
N ARG A 158 -56.95 -4.36 -51.51
CA ARG A 158 -56.77 -4.87 -50.16
C ARG A 158 -55.45 -5.63 -50.16
N SER A 159 -54.37 -4.96 -49.77
CA SER A 159 -53.14 -5.64 -49.33
C SER A 159 -53.35 -6.20 -47.93
#